data_AF-A0A161J7N5-F1
#
_entry.id   AF-A0A161J7N5-F1
#
_cell.length_a   1.000
_cell.length_b   1.000
_cell.length_c   1.000
_cell.angle_alpha   90.00
_cell.angle_beta   90.00
_cell.angle_gamma   90.00
#
_symmetry.space_group_name_H-M   'P 1'
#
loop_
_entity.id
_entity.type
_entity.pdbx_description
1 polymer ?
#
loop_
_entity_poly.entity_id
_entity_poly.type
_entity_poly.pdbx_seq_one_letter_code
_entity_poly.pdbx_strand_id
1 'polypeptide(L)'
;MEHIKESNTSSKVLTNMQSEVISEKLNIPFVTVRTVIKNYRYILAEELYLGMEVRLGYILKLVPDVITNNYLATTGYEASVISTRTNIPYNTVLSIVTSYLDMIIDTLARGKDFNVVGIVTLKSSFDGETGELKVNTSTSRTLVDDLREHDRAVRVKLNKNLRDLFKKRVSIA
;
A
#
# COMPACT_ATOMS: atom_id res chain seq x y z
N MET A 1 -2.07 -7.57 -28.65
CA MET A 1 -0.76 -7.39 -27.97
C MET A 1 -0.46 -5.95 -27.57
N GLU A 2 -1.39 -4.99 -27.69
CA GLU A 2 -1.13 -3.56 -27.38
C GLU A 2 -1.47 -3.14 -25.94
N HIS A 3 -2.39 -3.82 -25.25
CA HIS A 3 -2.80 -3.44 -23.89
C HIS A 3 -1.73 -3.67 -22.77
N ILE A 4 -0.66 -4.41 -23.04
CA ILE A 4 0.37 -4.74 -22.02
C ILE A 4 1.42 -3.63 -21.88
N LYS A 5 1.63 -2.80 -22.92
CA LYS A 5 2.65 -1.72 -22.89
C LYS A 5 2.19 -0.46 -22.15
N GLU A 6 0.92 -0.08 -22.24
CA GLU A 6 0.39 1.12 -21.57
C GLU A 6 0.24 0.93 -20.06
N SER A 7 -0.22 -0.24 -19.61
CA SER A 7 -0.37 -0.57 -18.19
C SER A 7 0.96 -0.54 -17.42
N ASN A 8 2.02 -1.08 -18.02
CA ASN A 8 3.37 -1.11 -17.43
C ASN A 8 4.01 0.29 -17.33
N THR A 9 3.73 1.17 -18.29
CA THR A 9 4.25 2.54 -18.28
C THR A 9 3.60 3.35 -17.15
N SER A 10 2.29 3.24 -16.97
CA SER A 10 1.56 3.93 -15.90
C SER A 10 2.02 3.51 -14.50
N SER A 11 2.23 2.22 -14.27
CA SER A 11 2.65 1.68 -12.97
C SER A 11 4.09 2.07 -12.59
N LYS A 12 5.00 2.12 -13.57
CA LYS A 12 6.38 2.61 -13.37
C LYS A 12 6.40 4.10 -13.05
N VAL A 13 5.60 4.90 -13.75
CA VAL A 13 5.45 6.34 -13.51
C VAL A 13 4.90 6.61 -12.11
N LEU A 14 3.83 5.92 -11.70
CA LEU A 14 3.24 6.04 -10.36
C LEU A 14 4.25 5.70 -9.25
N THR A 15 5.02 4.62 -9.41
CA THR A 15 6.02 4.21 -8.42
C THR A 15 7.15 5.22 -8.28
N ASN A 16 7.60 5.81 -9.39
CA ASN A 16 8.62 6.84 -9.36
C ASN A 16 8.10 8.11 -8.67
N MET A 17 6.92 8.61 -9.04
CA MET A 17 6.33 9.79 -8.41
C MET A 17 6.15 9.63 -6.89
N GLN A 18 5.66 8.47 -6.45
CA GLN A 18 5.50 8.18 -5.01
C GLN A 18 6.86 8.15 -4.28
N SER A 19 7.91 7.66 -4.95
CA SER A 19 9.26 7.61 -4.38
C SER A 19 9.92 9.00 -4.34
N GLU A 20 9.69 9.83 -5.35
CA GLU A 20 10.19 11.21 -5.44
C GLU A 20 9.65 12.06 -4.28
N VAL A 21 8.33 12.05 -4.06
CA VAL A 21 7.71 12.84 -2.98
C VAL A 21 8.25 12.45 -1.59
N ILE A 22 8.50 11.16 -1.34
CA ILE A 22 9.08 10.71 -0.06
C ILE A 22 10.56 11.04 0.04
N SER A 23 11.29 10.91 -1.07
CA SER A 23 12.71 11.28 -1.17
C SER A 23 12.94 12.73 -0.80
N GLU A 24 12.13 13.64 -1.35
CA GLU A 24 12.16 15.07 -1.04
C GLU A 24 11.77 15.33 0.42
N LYS A 25 10.66 14.74 0.89
CA LYS A 25 10.15 14.95 2.25
C LYS A 25 11.16 14.53 3.33
N LEU A 26 11.85 13.42 3.13
CA LEU A 26 12.76 12.85 4.12
C LEU A 26 14.23 13.22 3.89
N ASN A 27 14.56 13.90 2.79
CA ASN A 27 15.93 14.12 2.33
C ASN A 27 16.74 12.81 2.25
N ILE A 28 16.14 11.75 1.70
CA ILE A 28 16.76 10.44 1.49
C ILE A 28 16.91 10.21 -0.02
N PRO A 29 18.02 9.62 -0.52
CA PRO A 29 18.18 9.38 -1.94
C PRO A 29 17.02 8.60 -2.58
N PHE A 30 16.55 9.07 -3.73
CA PHE A 30 15.45 8.47 -4.49
C PHE A 30 15.61 6.96 -4.70
N VAL A 31 16.82 6.51 -5.04
CA VAL A 31 17.11 5.08 -5.27
C VAL A 31 16.87 4.25 -4.00
N THR A 32 17.24 4.77 -2.84
CA THR A 32 17.02 4.14 -1.53
C THR A 32 15.53 4.04 -1.25
N VAL A 33 14.78 5.14 -1.41
CA VAL A 33 13.33 5.17 -1.20
C VAL A 33 12.60 4.20 -2.12
N ARG A 34 12.91 4.24 -3.41
CA ARG A 34 12.34 3.35 -4.42
C ARG A 34 12.61 1.88 -4.11
N THR A 35 13.81 1.56 -3.63
CA THR A 35 14.19 0.21 -3.22
C THR A 35 13.37 -0.26 -2.04
N VAL A 36 13.21 0.57 -1.00
CA VAL A 36 12.40 0.24 0.17
C VAL A 36 10.93 0.04 -0.18
N ILE A 37 10.32 0.96 -0.93
CA ILE A 37 8.90 0.87 -1.31
C ILE A 37 8.64 -0.38 -2.17
N LYS A 38 9.56 -0.70 -3.09
CA LYS A 38 9.46 -1.93 -3.90
C LYS A 38 9.50 -3.18 -3.01
N ASN A 39 10.46 -3.27 -2.09
CA ASN A 39 10.57 -4.42 -1.19
C ASN A 39 9.37 -4.53 -0.24
N TYR A 40 8.84 -3.39 0.22
CA TYR A 40 7.65 -3.36 1.06
C TYR A 40 6.46 -3.99 0.35
N ARG A 41 6.16 -3.57 -0.89
CA ARG A 41 5.08 -4.17 -1.69
C ARG A 41 5.30 -5.65 -1.98
N TYR A 42 6.56 -6.03 -2.23
CA TYR A 42 6.91 -7.42 -2.48
C TYR A 42 6.62 -8.31 -1.26
N ILE A 43 6.99 -7.86 -0.06
CA ILE A 43 6.69 -8.58 1.20
C ILE A 43 5.18 -8.73 1.40
N LEU A 44 4.41 -7.65 1.21
CA LEU A 44 2.95 -7.71 1.33
C LEU A 44 2.32 -8.73 0.35
N ALA A 45 2.86 -8.84 -0.87
CA ALA A 45 2.39 -9.85 -1.83
C ALA A 45 2.84 -11.27 -1.42
N GLU A 46 4.11 -11.44 -1.02
CA GLU A 46 4.68 -12.70 -0.52
C GLU A 46 3.84 -13.27 0.65
N GLU A 47 3.45 -12.45 1.61
CA GLU A 47 2.61 -12.86 2.74
C GLU A 47 1.22 -13.33 2.29
N LEU A 48 0.60 -12.69 1.29
CA LEU A 48 -0.65 -13.17 0.70
C LEU A 48 -0.47 -14.53 0.01
N TYR A 49 0.65 -14.74 -0.69
CA TYR A 49 1.00 -16.03 -1.26
C TYR A 49 1.33 -17.10 -0.22
N LEU A 50 1.58 -16.73 1.03
CA LEU A 50 1.72 -17.67 2.15
C LEU A 50 0.38 -17.90 2.89
N GLY A 51 -0.70 -17.29 2.42
CA GLY A 51 -2.03 -17.40 3.01
C GLY A 51 -2.14 -16.71 4.37
N MET A 52 -1.40 -15.61 4.53
CA MET A 52 -1.40 -14.76 5.73
C MET A 52 -2.36 -13.58 5.57
N GLU A 53 -2.93 -13.10 6.67
CA GLU A 53 -3.55 -11.78 6.70
C GLU A 53 -2.45 -10.72 6.56
N VAL A 54 -2.63 -9.78 5.62
CA VAL A 54 -1.67 -8.71 5.36
C VAL A 54 -2.26 -7.37 5.74
N ARG A 55 -1.48 -6.55 6.45
CA ARG A 55 -1.89 -5.22 6.91
C ARG A 55 -1.12 -4.16 6.16
N LEU A 56 -1.83 -3.30 5.44
CA LEU A 56 -1.22 -2.07 4.93
C LEU A 56 -1.25 -1.01 6.03
N GLY A 57 -0.39 -1.20 7.04
CA GLY A 57 -0.39 -0.41 8.26
C GLY A 57 -1.77 -0.36 8.92
N TYR A 58 -2.24 0.85 9.22
CA TYR A 58 -3.55 1.10 9.82
C TYR A 58 -4.64 1.43 8.78
N ILE A 59 -4.37 1.30 7.47
CA ILE A 59 -5.29 1.71 6.40
C ILE A 59 -6.31 0.60 6.11
N LEU A 60 -5.81 -0.61 5.84
CA LEU A 60 -6.63 -1.74 5.43
C LEU A 60 -5.94 -3.06 5.74
N LYS A 61 -6.70 -4.13 5.57
CA LYS A 61 -6.26 -5.51 5.62
C LYS A 61 -6.63 -6.23 4.34
N LEU A 62 -5.73 -7.06 3.85
CA LEU A 62 -6.00 -8.05 2.81
C LEU A 62 -6.13 -9.41 3.50
N VAL A 63 -7.29 -10.04 3.36
CA VAL A 63 -7.65 -11.27 4.06
C VAL A 63 -7.84 -12.37 3.03
N PRO A 64 -6.93 -13.37 2.97
CA PRO A 64 -7.15 -14.56 2.15
C PRO A 64 -8.43 -15.28 2.55
N ASP A 65 -9.12 -15.90 1.60
CA ASP A 65 -10.33 -16.68 1.91
C ASP A 65 -10.04 -17.94 2.70
N VAL A 66 -8.85 -18.52 2.51
CA VAL A 66 -8.30 -19.59 3.33
C VAL A 66 -7.03 -19.07 4.00
N ILE A 67 -7.07 -18.95 5.33
CA ILE A 67 -5.90 -18.57 6.13
C ILE A 67 -5.13 -19.85 6.46
N THR A 68 -3.95 -19.99 5.89
CA THR A 68 -3.05 -21.13 6.15
C THR A 68 -1.98 -20.80 7.19
N ASN A 69 -1.81 -19.52 7.50
CA ASN A 69 -0.84 -19.06 8.49
C ASN A 69 -1.42 -17.89 9.30
N ASN A 70 -1.52 -18.09 10.62
CA ASN A 70 -2.06 -17.10 11.57
C ASN A 70 -1.03 -16.06 12.01
N TYR A 71 0.20 -16.10 11.47
CA TYR A 71 1.17 -15.04 11.69
C TYR A 71 0.69 -13.74 11.05
N LEU A 72 0.86 -12.65 11.78
CA LEU A 72 0.44 -11.34 11.37
C LEU A 72 1.61 -10.37 11.50
N ALA A 73 2.19 -10.03 10.36
CA ALA A 73 3.30 -9.11 10.30
C ALA A 73 2.89 -7.70 10.77
N THR A 74 3.85 -7.01 11.37
CA THR A 74 3.74 -5.60 11.73
C THR A 74 4.65 -4.79 10.82
N THR A 75 4.36 -3.50 10.69
CA THR A 75 5.24 -2.56 9.96
C THR A 75 6.67 -2.54 10.50
N GLY A 76 6.85 -2.73 11.81
CA GLY A 76 8.17 -2.89 12.42
C GLY A 76 8.89 -4.16 11.96
N TYR A 77 8.17 -5.28 11.86
CA TYR A 77 8.73 -6.53 11.34
C TYR A 77 9.08 -6.41 9.85
N GLU A 78 8.17 -5.90 9.03
CA GLU A 78 8.39 -5.68 7.59
C GLU A 78 9.62 -4.79 7.36
N ALA A 79 9.78 -3.71 8.13
CA ALA A 79 10.96 -2.85 8.06
C ALA A 79 12.26 -3.58 8.44
N SER A 80 12.22 -4.48 9.42
CA SER A 80 13.37 -5.32 9.80
C SER A 80 13.79 -6.27 8.68
N VAL A 81 12.81 -6.93 8.05
CA VAL A 81 13.05 -7.82 6.90
C VAL A 81 13.67 -7.05 5.73
N ILE A 82 13.11 -5.88 5.37
CA ILE A 82 13.64 -5.04 4.29
C ILE A 82 15.05 -4.56 4.61
N SER A 83 15.29 -4.10 5.84
CA SER A 83 16.60 -3.64 6.30
C SER A 83 17.67 -4.72 6.11
N THR A 84 17.36 -5.95 6.53
CA THR A 84 18.23 -7.11 6.36
C THR A 84 18.46 -7.44 4.87
N ARG A 85 17.41 -7.44 4.05
CA ARG A 85 17.50 -7.77 2.61
C ARG A 85 18.27 -6.73 1.78
N THR A 86 18.30 -5.47 2.23
CA THR A 86 18.83 -4.34 1.44
C THR A 86 20.08 -3.70 2.02
N ASN A 87 20.46 -4.09 3.24
CA ASN A 87 21.52 -3.44 4.03
C ASN A 87 21.29 -1.94 4.27
N ILE A 88 20.02 -1.49 4.21
CA ILE A 88 19.63 -0.12 4.56
C ILE A 88 19.31 -0.09 6.06
N PRO A 89 19.74 0.92 6.83
CA PRO A 89 19.48 0.98 8.27
C PRO A 89 17.99 0.88 8.61
N TYR A 90 17.66 0.08 9.62
CA TYR A 90 16.28 -0.17 10.06
C TYR A 90 15.45 1.11 10.23
N ASN A 91 15.98 2.09 10.95
CA ASN A 91 15.28 3.35 11.20
C ASN A 91 14.98 4.11 9.89
N THR A 92 15.90 4.08 8.93
CA THR A 92 15.70 4.67 7.60
C THR A 92 14.58 3.96 6.85
N VAL A 93 14.57 2.62 6.84
CA VAL A 93 13.50 1.83 6.23
C VAL A 93 12.15 2.15 6.88
N LEU A 94 12.09 2.14 8.21
CA LEU A 94 10.87 2.41 8.96
C LEU A 94 10.32 3.81 8.68
N SER A 95 11.17 4.84 8.62
CA SER A 95 10.76 6.20 8.26
C SER A 95 10.20 6.30 6.85
N ILE A 96 10.79 5.58 5.87
CA ILE A 96 10.29 5.53 4.49
C ILE A 96 8.93 4.84 4.43
N VAL A 97 8.80 3.66 5.04
CA VAL A 97 7.52 2.91 5.04
C VAL A 97 6.42 3.71 5.74
N THR A 98 6.73 4.33 6.88
CA THR A 98 5.78 5.20 7.59
C THR A 98 5.36 6.38 6.72
N SER A 99 6.31 7.05 6.06
CA SER A 99 6.00 8.17 5.15
C SER A 99 5.18 7.75 3.94
N TYR A 100 5.37 6.52 3.46
CA TYR A 100 4.56 5.93 2.41
C TYR A 100 3.12 5.67 2.88
N LEU A 101 2.92 5.17 4.10
CA LEU A 101 1.59 5.01 4.69
C LEU A 101 0.90 6.36 4.91
N ASP A 102 1.61 7.36 5.41
CA ASP A 102 1.10 8.72 5.57
C ASP A 102 0.68 9.33 4.23
N MET A 103 1.48 9.16 3.18
CA MET A 103 1.15 9.64 1.84
C MET A 103 -0.18 9.06 1.33
N ILE A 104 -0.45 7.78 1.60
CA ILE A 104 -1.73 7.16 1.21
C ILE A 104 -2.88 7.89 1.90
N ILE A 105 -2.78 8.10 3.21
CA ILE A 105 -3.81 8.78 4.00
C ILE A 105 -4.02 10.22 3.52
N ASP A 106 -2.93 10.97 3.36
CA ASP A 106 -3.00 12.37 2.95
C ASP A 106 -3.59 12.52 1.54
N THR A 107 -3.30 11.58 0.64
CA THR A 107 -3.88 11.54 -0.72
C THR A 107 -5.37 11.27 -0.66
N LEU A 108 -5.79 10.25 0.08
CA LEU A 108 -7.20 9.88 0.22
C LEU A 108 -8.01 10.99 0.90
N ALA A 109 -7.46 11.62 1.94
CA ALA A 109 -8.08 12.72 2.66
C ALA A 109 -8.37 13.94 1.76
N ARG A 110 -7.56 14.14 0.71
CA ARG A 110 -7.75 15.18 -0.31
C ARG A 110 -8.74 14.78 -1.42
N GLY A 111 -9.46 13.66 -1.26
CA GLY A 111 -10.38 13.15 -2.26
C GLY A 111 -9.71 12.59 -3.51
N LYS A 112 -8.42 12.23 -3.43
CA LYS A 112 -7.67 11.66 -4.55
C LYS A 112 -7.51 10.16 -4.38
N ASP A 113 -7.52 9.46 -5.51
CA ASP A 113 -7.25 8.03 -5.55
C ASP A 113 -5.77 7.73 -5.25
N PHE A 114 -5.50 6.60 -4.60
CA PHE A 114 -4.15 6.11 -4.37
C PHE A 114 -4.00 4.67 -4.87
N ASN A 115 -2.98 4.44 -5.69
CA ASN A 115 -2.65 3.10 -6.18
C ASN A 115 -1.44 2.52 -5.43
N VAL A 116 -1.68 1.47 -4.65
CA VAL A 116 -0.63 0.58 -4.13
C VAL A 116 -0.32 -0.41 -5.24
N VAL A 117 0.59 0.00 -6.13
CA VAL A 117 0.89 -0.68 -7.38
C VAL A 117 1.11 -2.18 -7.17
N GLY A 118 0.39 -2.98 -7.95
CA GLY A 118 0.45 -4.44 -7.90
C GLY A 118 -0.41 -5.08 -6.81
N ILE A 119 -0.99 -4.32 -5.88
CA ILE A 119 -1.74 -4.85 -4.74
C ILE A 119 -3.20 -4.39 -4.74
N VAL A 120 -3.43 -3.08 -4.56
CA VAL A 120 -4.78 -2.54 -4.38
C VAL A 120 -4.85 -1.07 -4.80
N THR A 121 -5.94 -0.70 -5.46
CA THR A 121 -6.32 0.69 -5.72
C THR A 121 -7.35 1.14 -4.70
N LEU A 122 -7.11 2.30 -4.10
CA LEU A 122 -7.97 2.97 -3.13
C LEU A 122 -8.59 4.17 -3.82
N LYS A 123 -9.91 4.14 -4.01
CA LYS A 123 -10.66 5.19 -4.67
C LYS A 123 -11.35 6.06 -3.64
N SER A 124 -11.08 7.35 -3.68
CA SER A 124 -11.63 8.31 -2.73
C SER A 124 -12.80 9.06 -3.37
N SER A 125 -13.90 9.21 -2.63
CA SER A 125 -15.10 9.91 -3.10
C SER A 125 -15.81 10.58 -1.94
N PHE A 126 -16.34 11.78 -2.14
CA PHE A 126 -17.23 12.40 -1.17
C PHE A 126 -18.67 11.97 -1.43
N ASP A 127 -19.36 11.57 -0.38
CA ASP A 127 -20.80 11.33 -0.42
C ASP A 127 -21.52 12.68 -0.57
N GLY A 128 -22.33 12.83 -1.62
CA GLY A 128 -22.98 14.09 -1.96
C GLY A 128 -24.09 14.51 -0.98
N GLU A 129 -24.63 13.59 -0.19
CA GLU A 129 -25.70 13.87 0.77
C GLU A 129 -25.13 14.21 2.16
N THR A 130 -24.11 13.47 2.59
CA THR A 130 -23.54 13.58 3.93
C THR A 130 -22.25 14.40 3.97
N GLY A 131 -21.63 14.67 2.82
CA GLY A 131 -20.31 15.28 2.72
C GLY A 131 -19.18 14.38 3.25
N GLU A 132 -19.47 13.12 3.57
CA GLU A 132 -18.52 12.20 4.17
C GLU A 132 -17.55 11.61 3.14
N LEU A 133 -16.28 11.56 3.50
CA LEU A 133 -15.27 10.87 2.69
C LEU A 133 -15.46 9.36 2.75
N LYS A 134 -15.74 8.75 1.60
CA LYS A 134 -15.80 7.30 1.38
C LYS A 134 -14.57 6.83 0.61
N VAL A 135 -14.05 5.68 1.02
CA VAL A 135 -12.99 4.98 0.30
C VAL A 135 -13.50 3.64 -0.17
N ASN A 136 -13.35 3.37 -1.45
CA ASN A 136 -13.63 2.07 -2.07
C ASN A 136 -12.31 1.40 -2.47
N THR A 137 -12.28 0.07 -2.48
CA THR A 137 -11.06 -0.69 -2.76
C THR A 137 -11.26 -1.61 -3.95
N SER A 138 -10.24 -1.71 -4.80
CA SER A 138 -10.20 -2.67 -5.90
C SER A 138 -8.84 -3.36 -5.91
N THR A 139 -8.81 -4.67 -5.70
CA THR A 139 -7.58 -5.47 -5.75
C THR A 139 -6.99 -5.43 -7.16
N SER A 140 -5.67 -5.35 -7.25
CA SER A 140 -4.93 -5.41 -8.51
C SER A 140 -5.28 -6.69 -9.27
N ARG A 141 -5.56 -6.56 -10.57
CA ARG A 141 -5.85 -7.71 -11.43
C ARG A 141 -4.68 -8.69 -11.47
N THR A 142 -3.44 -8.19 -11.51
CA THR A 142 -2.24 -9.03 -11.45
C THR A 142 -2.23 -9.89 -10.18
N LEU A 143 -2.49 -9.31 -9.02
CA LEU A 143 -2.54 -10.06 -7.77
C LEU A 143 -3.70 -11.08 -7.76
N VAL A 144 -4.85 -10.72 -8.31
CA VAL A 144 -5.99 -11.64 -8.42
C VAL A 144 -5.69 -12.82 -9.34
N ASP A 145 -5.07 -12.56 -10.49
CA ASP A 145 -4.70 -13.59 -11.46
C ASP A 145 -3.63 -14.52 -10.85
N ASP A 146 -2.57 -13.96 -10.25
CA ASP A 146 -1.50 -14.74 -9.59
C ASP A 146 -2.03 -15.60 -8.42
N LEU A 147 -2.95 -15.07 -7.60
CA LEU A 147 -3.58 -15.84 -6.51
C LEU A 147 -4.49 -16.94 -7.05
N ARG A 148 -5.22 -16.68 -8.13
CA ARG A 148 -6.12 -17.65 -8.75
C ARG A 148 -5.35 -18.86 -9.32
N GLU A 149 -4.14 -18.65 -9.84
CA GLU A 149 -3.26 -19.76 -10.27
C GLU A 149 -2.94 -20.75 -9.15
N HIS A 150 -3.11 -20.33 -7.88
CA HIS A 150 -2.87 -21.14 -6.69
C HIS A 150 -4.17 -21.50 -5.94
N ASP A 151 -5.33 -21.42 -6.60
CA ASP A 151 -6.67 -21.62 -6.02
C ASP A 151 -6.94 -20.76 -4.77
N ARG A 152 -6.42 -19.52 -4.78
CA ARG A 152 -6.57 -18.55 -3.68
C ARG A 152 -7.35 -17.32 -4.12
N ALA A 153 -8.02 -16.73 -3.15
CA ALA A 153 -8.72 -15.46 -3.30
C ALA A 153 -8.46 -14.57 -2.07
N VAL A 154 -8.59 -13.26 -2.25
CA VAL A 154 -8.32 -12.26 -1.22
C VAL A 154 -9.43 -11.23 -1.17
N ARG A 155 -9.87 -10.88 0.04
CA ARG A 155 -10.83 -9.81 0.32
C ARG A 155 -10.12 -8.63 0.97
N VAL A 156 -10.46 -7.43 0.54
CA VAL A 156 -9.95 -6.19 1.15
C VAL A 156 -10.94 -5.71 2.21
N LYS A 157 -10.43 -5.38 3.40
CA LYS A 157 -11.21 -4.77 4.49
C LYS A 157 -10.53 -3.48 4.92
N LEU A 158 -11.19 -2.36 4.74
CA LEU A 158 -10.73 -1.09 5.29
C LEU A 158 -10.74 -1.12 6.82
N ASN A 159 -9.80 -0.42 7.44
CA ASN A 159 -9.79 -0.28 8.89
C ASN A 159 -10.97 0.60 9.33
N LYS A 160 -11.70 0.17 10.36
CA LYS A 160 -12.85 0.92 10.92
C LYS A 160 -12.46 2.33 11.38
N ASN A 161 -11.23 2.49 11.87
CA ASN A 161 -10.72 3.76 12.38
C ASN A 161 -10.20 4.71 11.28
N LEU A 162 -10.23 4.27 10.01
CA LEU A 162 -9.74 5.07 8.89
C LEU A 162 -10.52 6.38 8.73
N ARG A 163 -11.83 6.36 9.01
CA ARG A 163 -12.69 7.55 8.96
C ARG A 163 -12.25 8.63 9.96
N ASP A 164 -11.88 8.23 11.18
CA ASP A 164 -11.44 9.18 12.21
C ASP A 164 -10.07 9.78 11.88
N LEU A 165 -9.20 9.02 11.22
CA LEU A 165 -7.92 9.52 10.72
C LEU A 165 -8.10 10.58 9.63
N PHE A 166 -9.07 10.40 8.72
CA PHE A 166 -9.38 11.41 7.71
C PHE A 166 -9.89 12.71 8.33
N LYS A 167 -10.81 12.64 9.30
CA LYS A 167 -11.32 13.83 10.00
C LYS A 167 -10.19 14.65 10.62
N LYS A 168 -9.23 14.00 11.28
CA LYS A 168 -8.06 14.66 11.89
C LYS A 168 -7.14 15.34 10.87
N ARG A 169 -6.94 14.75 9.69
CA ARG A 169 -6.08 15.31 8.65
C ARG A 169 -6.73 16.48 7.93
N VAL A 170 -8.04 16.41 7.65
CA VAL A 170 -8.79 17.51 7.03
C VAL A 170 -8.90 18.72 7.95
N SER A 171 -9.00 18.54 9.28
CA SER A 171 -9.05 19.66 10.22
C SER A 171 -7.74 20.46 10.36
N ILE A 172 -6.63 19.96 9.81
CA ILE A 172 -5.29 20.56 9.92
C ILE A 172 -4.85 21.20 8.58
N ALA A 173 -5.56 20.91 7.48
CA ALA A 173 -5.28 21.43 6.14
C ALA A 173 -6.09 22.69 5.84
#